data_AF-A0A9E5LXT9-F1
#
_entry.id   AF-A0A9E5LXT9-F1
#
_cell.length_a   1.000
_cell.length_b   1.000
_cell.length_c   1.000
_cell.angle_alpha   90.00
_cell.angle_beta   90.00
_cell.angle_gamma   90.00
#
_symmetry.space_group_name_H-M   'P 1'
#
loop_
_entity.id
_entity.type
_entity.pdbx_description
1 polymer ?
#
loop_
_entity_poly.entity_id
_entity_poly.type
_entity_poly.pdbx_seq_one_letter_code
_entity_poly.pdbx_strand_id
1 'polypeptide(L)'
;DSIVGGGGADSIVGGGGADTLTGGDGNDVFVFDTSTDTGSTTGPGVTITDFDTVMDFVSGSDKLKLGVAAVARGSEGFNYIEANSASTTFAEAQNRADGVFDIFGEARYVFQYVGSGDSAVGYLFINDHGDSHSDAVIKLVGIDPSKIAAGDIIL
;
A
#
# COMPACT_ATOMS: atom_id res chain seq x y z
N ASP A 1 -16.39 -4.42 -1.67
CA ASP A 1 -17.37 -3.37 -2.04
C ASP A 1 -16.81 -2.37 -3.04
N SER A 2 -17.63 -1.42 -3.50
CA SER A 2 -17.19 -0.28 -4.32
C SER A 2 -17.69 1.02 -3.69
N ILE A 3 -16.77 1.92 -3.36
CA ILE A 3 -17.04 3.14 -2.59
C ILE A 3 -16.44 4.33 -3.33
N VAL A 4 -17.22 5.40 -3.45
CA VAL A 4 -16.83 6.65 -4.13
C VAL A 4 -17.10 7.83 -3.20
N GLY A 5 -16.07 8.63 -2.91
CA GLY A 5 -16.18 9.87 -2.10
C GLY A 5 -16.94 10.96 -2.84
N GLY A 6 -16.46 11.30 -4.04
CA GLY A 6 -17.11 12.21 -4.96
C GLY A 6 -16.31 13.49 -5.14
N GLY A 7 -16.71 14.58 -4.50
CA GLY A 7 -16.00 15.85 -4.61
C GLY A 7 -15.90 16.54 -3.25
N GLY A 8 -14.78 17.20 -3.01
CA GLY A 8 -14.39 17.68 -1.68
C GLY A 8 -13.38 16.73 -1.04
N ALA A 9 -12.96 17.05 0.19
CA ALA A 9 -12.05 16.18 0.94
C ALA A 9 -12.85 15.12 1.69
N ASP A 10 -12.72 13.86 1.27
CA ASP A 10 -13.47 12.73 1.79
C ASP A 10 -12.62 11.85 2.72
N SER A 11 -13.30 11.16 3.66
CA SER A 11 -12.71 10.08 4.44
C SER A 11 -13.43 8.79 4.11
N ILE A 12 -12.71 7.86 3.49
CA ILE A 12 -13.26 6.67 2.86
C ILE A 12 -12.77 5.45 3.64
N VAL A 13 -13.71 4.64 4.11
CA VAL A 13 -13.46 3.40 4.84
C VAL A 13 -14.06 2.25 4.03
N GLY A 14 -13.22 1.31 3.59
CA GLY A 14 -13.67 0.11 2.88
C GLY A 14 -14.50 -0.81 3.79
N GLY A 15 -13.89 -1.21 4.90
CA GLY A 15 -14.45 -2.21 5.80
C GLY A 15 -13.54 -3.42 5.83
N GLY A 16 -14.11 -4.62 5.67
CA GLY A 16 -13.33 -5.84 5.59
C GLY A 16 -13.61 -6.59 4.29
N GLY A 17 -12.58 -7.24 3.76
CA GLY A 17 -12.59 -7.91 2.46
C GLY A 17 -12.25 -6.94 1.34
N ALA A 18 -11.84 -7.44 0.17
CA ALA A 18 -11.37 -6.57 -0.91
C ALA A 18 -12.41 -5.54 -1.41
N ASP A 19 -12.09 -4.28 -1.19
CA ASP A 19 -12.85 -3.11 -1.60
C ASP A 19 -12.18 -2.37 -2.77
N THR A 20 -13.01 -1.67 -3.55
CA THR A 20 -12.56 -0.73 -4.58
C THR A 20 -12.97 0.68 -4.16
N LEU A 21 -11.99 1.49 -3.81
CA LEU A 21 -12.15 2.84 -3.24
C LEU A 21 -11.77 3.89 -4.29
N THR A 22 -12.56 4.94 -4.41
CA THR A 22 -12.30 6.07 -5.31
C THR A 22 -12.54 7.37 -4.54
N GLY A 23 -11.52 8.23 -4.46
CA GLY A 23 -11.57 9.52 -3.79
C GLY A 23 -12.47 10.50 -4.54
N GLY A 24 -12.11 10.73 -5.79
CA GLY A 24 -12.68 11.75 -6.65
C GLY A 24 -11.89 13.06 -6.57
N ASP A 25 -12.59 14.20 -6.64
CA ASP A 25 -11.94 15.50 -6.62
C ASP A 25 -11.67 15.94 -5.18
N GLY A 26 -10.42 16.00 -4.74
CA GLY A 26 -10.15 16.45 -3.38
C GLY A 26 -8.78 16.08 -2.86
N ASN A 27 -8.60 16.28 -1.56
CA ASN A 27 -7.52 15.66 -0.81
C ASN A 27 -8.16 14.62 0.10
N ASP A 28 -8.11 13.36 -0.32
CA ASP A 28 -8.90 12.30 0.29
C ASP A 28 -8.07 11.47 1.28
N VAL A 29 -8.76 10.86 2.25
CA VAL A 29 -8.16 10.00 3.26
C VAL A 29 -8.79 8.62 3.18
N PHE A 30 -8.04 7.66 2.65
CA PHE A 30 -8.40 6.25 2.63
C PHE A 30 -7.96 5.60 3.93
N VAL A 31 -8.91 5.07 4.71
CA VAL A 31 -8.67 4.52 6.05
C VAL A 31 -8.71 3.01 5.98
N PHE A 32 -7.61 2.39 6.39
CA PHE A 32 -7.46 0.93 6.37
C PHE A 32 -7.28 0.40 7.79
N ASP A 33 -8.03 -0.66 8.10
CA ASP A 33 -7.76 -1.52 9.25
C ASP A 33 -7.20 -2.86 8.73
N THR A 34 -5.87 -2.93 8.69
CA THR A 34 -5.13 -4.10 8.22
C THR A 34 -5.38 -5.35 9.06
N SER A 35 -5.93 -5.21 10.29
CA SER A 35 -6.28 -6.35 11.13
C SER A 35 -7.59 -7.03 10.73
N THR A 36 -8.47 -6.31 10.01
CA THR A 36 -9.77 -6.83 9.55
C THR A 36 -9.82 -7.07 8.05
N ASP A 37 -8.88 -6.51 7.31
CA ASP A 37 -8.83 -6.59 5.84
C ASP A 37 -8.07 -7.84 5.32
N THR A 38 -7.60 -8.71 6.22
CA THR A 38 -6.84 -9.91 5.84
C THR A 38 -7.74 -11.14 5.70
N GLY A 39 -8.14 -11.43 4.46
CA GLY A 39 -8.57 -12.76 4.05
C GLY A 39 -7.42 -13.79 3.96
N SER A 40 -6.17 -13.41 4.22
CA SER A 40 -4.99 -14.23 3.87
C SER A 40 -4.13 -14.63 5.07
N THR A 41 -3.97 -15.94 5.24
CA THR A 41 -2.99 -16.58 6.12
C THR A 41 -1.57 -16.13 5.74
N THR A 42 -0.85 -15.49 6.63
CA THR A 42 0.49 -14.95 6.36
C THR A 42 1.54 -16.06 6.40
N GLY A 43 2.63 -15.92 5.61
CA GLY A 43 3.77 -16.85 5.65
C GLY A 43 4.40 -17.19 4.28
N PRO A 44 5.47 -18.01 4.30
CA PRO A 44 6.30 -18.27 3.13
C PRO A 44 5.51 -18.86 1.96
N GLY A 45 5.59 -18.22 0.80
CA GLY A 45 4.99 -18.72 -0.44
C GLY A 45 3.47 -18.57 -0.53
N VAL A 46 2.84 -17.83 0.39
CA VAL A 46 1.43 -17.47 0.28
C VAL A 46 1.29 -16.18 -0.51
N THR A 47 0.59 -16.22 -1.65
CA THR A 47 0.23 -15.01 -2.40
C THR A 47 -1.00 -14.38 -1.78
N ILE A 48 -0.93 -13.11 -1.41
CA ILE A 48 -2.10 -12.35 -0.93
C ILE A 48 -2.99 -12.04 -2.13
N THR A 49 -4.27 -12.42 -2.07
CA THR A 49 -5.22 -12.23 -3.18
C THR A 49 -6.45 -11.39 -2.82
N ASP A 50 -6.64 -11.12 -1.53
CA ASP A 50 -7.76 -10.35 -1.00
C ASP A 50 -7.15 -9.07 -0.40
N PHE A 51 -7.30 -7.96 -1.13
CA PHE A 51 -6.76 -6.66 -0.76
C PHE A 51 -7.56 -5.53 -1.41
N ASP A 52 -7.56 -4.38 -0.73
CA ASP A 52 -8.18 -3.17 -1.23
C ASP A 52 -7.46 -2.55 -2.43
N THR A 53 -8.25 -1.89 -3.28
CA THR A 53 -7.77 -1.12 -4.43
C THR A 53 -8.24 0.32 -4.35
N VAL A 54 -7.30 1.26 -4.31
CA VAL A 54 -7.57 2.69 -4.51
C VAL A 54 -7.38 3.04 -5.99
N MET A 55 -8.41 3.61 -6.60
CA MET A 55 -8.50 3.76 -8.06
C MET A 55 -7.82 5.01 -8.62
N ASP A 56 -7.66 6.05 -7.83
CA ASP A 56 -7.32 7.40 -8.27
C ASP A 56 -6.35 8.13 -7.33
N PHE A 57 -5.51 7.39 -6.61
CA PHE A 57 -4.64 7.98 -5.59
C PHE A 57 -3.64 9.00 -6.15
N VAL A 58 -3.61 10.20 -5.57
CA VAL A 58 -2.70 11.29 -5.92
C VAL A 58 -1.71 11.55 -4.77
N SER A 59 -0.47 11.09 -4.94
CA SER A 59 0.66 11.36 -4.05
C SER A 59 0.80 12.85 -3.72
N GLY A 60 1.04 13.18 -2.46
CA GLY A 60 1.13 14.54 -1.94
C GLY A 60 -0.21 15.21 -1.61
N SER A 61 -1.32 14.76 -2.21
CA SER A 61 -2.66 15.28 -1.93
C SER A 61 -3.44 14.31 -1.04
N ASP A 62 -3.58 13.07 -1.49
CA ASP A 62 -4.31 12.02 -0.78
C ASP A 62 -3.46 11.38 0.31
N LYS A 63 -4.13 10.72 1.24
CA LYS A 63 -3.50 10.02 2.37
C LYS A 63 -4.04 8.61 2.56
N LEU A 64 -3.13 7.70 2.86
CA LEU A 64 -3.41 6.37 3.36
C LEU A 64 -3.29 6.42 4.88
N LYS A 65 -4.43 6.36 5.57
CA LYS A 65 -4.46 6.32 7.03
C LYS A 65 -4.36 4.87 7.49
N LEU A 66 -3.26 4.57 8.16
CA LEU A 66 -2.85 3.27 8.64
C LEU A 66 -2.52 3.35 10.14
N GLY A 67 -2.35 2.22 10.81
CA GLY A 67 -2.05 2.20 12.25
C GLY A 67 -0.71 2.82 12.66
N VAL A 68 0.17 3.15 11.71
CA VAL A 68 1.48 3.78 11.93
C VAL A 68 1.81 4.72 10.77
N ALA A 69 2.30 5.92 11.07
CA ALA A 69 2.80 6.82 10.04
C ALA A 69 4.11 6.30 9.43
N ALA A 70 4.28 6.48 8.12
CA ALA A 70 5.53 6.11 7.47
C ALA A 70 6.63 7.14 7.76
N VAL A 71 7.85 6.62 7.92
CA VAL A 71 9.07 7.36 8.15
C VAL A 71 10.04 7.00 7.03
N ALA A 72 10.45 8.01 6.27
CA ALA A 72 11.27 7.84 5.08
C ALA A 72 12.64 7.24 5.41
N ARG A 73 13.11 6.37 4.51
CA ARG A 73 14.44 5.77 4.57
C ARG A 73 15.55 6.83 4.73
N GLY A 74 16.46 6.60 5.66
CA GLY A 74 17.53 7.55 6.01
C GLY A 74 17.21 8.49 7.17
N SER A 75 15.98 8.46 7.69
CA SER A 75 15.61 9.09 8.96
C SER A 75 15.73 8.09 10.12
N GLU A 76 15.86 8.60 11.35
CA GLU A 76 15.80 7.76 12.57
C GLU A 76 14.43 7.08 12.65
N GLY A 77 14.40 5.77 12.91
CA GLY A 77 13.16 5.00 12.97
C GLY A 77 12.45 4.83 11.63
N PHE A 78 13.18 4.86 10.50
CA PHE A 78 12.57 4.59 9.20
C PHE A 78 11.82 3.25 9.19
N ASN A 79 10.66 3.24 8.56
CA ASN A 79 9.84 2.04 8.40
C ASN A 79 9.24 1.94 6.98
N TYR A 80 9.56 2.87 6.08
CA TYR A 80 9.07 2.91 4.70
C TYR A 80 10.20 2.81 3.68
N ILE A 81 10.04 1.89 2.74
CA ILE A 81 11.00 1.62 1.66
C ILE A 81 10.26 1.52 0.33
N GLU A 82 10.73 2.27 -0.66
CA GLU A 82 10.36 2.02 -2.05
C GLU A 82 11.37 1.10 -2.71
N ALA A 83 10.89 0.04 -3.34
CA ALA A 83 11.75 -0.77 -4.17
C ALA A 83 12.08 -0.06 -5.49
N ASN A 84 13.35 -0.08 -5.84
CA ASN A 84 13.89 0.64 -7.00
C ASN A 84 13.88 -0.18 -8.30
N SER A 85 13.15 -1.28 -8.33
CA SER A 85 13.09 -2.17 -9.49
C SER A 85 11.65 -2.57 -9.75
N ALA A 86 11.14 -2.18 -10.91
CA ALA A 86 9.81 -2.56 -11.35
C ALA A 86 9.69 -4.09 -11.41
N SER A 87 8.57 -4.58 -10.90
CA SER A 87 8.14 -5.97 -11.02
C SER A 87 7.24 -6.10 -12.26
N THR A 88 7.14 -7.29 -12.83
CA THR A 88 6.24 -7.53 -13.97
C THR A 88 4.92 -8.16 -13.56
N THR A 89 4.90 -8.83 -12.41
CA THR A 89 3.70 -9.44 -11.83
C THR A 89 3.55 -9.07 -10.36
N PHE A 90 2.33 -9.24 -9.84
CA PHE A 90 2.06 -9.08 -8.41
C PHE A 90 2.91 -10.05 -7.56
N ALA A 91 3.00 -11.32 -7.95
CA ALA A 91 3.77 -12.32 -7.21
C ALA A 91 5.27 -11.96 -7.14
N GLU A 92 5.84 -11.37 -8.20
CA GLU A 92 7.21 -10.85 -8.16
C GLU A 92 7.36 -9.66 -7.22
N ALA A 93 6.38 -8.75 -7.21
CA ALA A 93 6.37 -7.61 -6.30
C ALA A 93 6.30 -8.07 -4.84
N GLN A 94 5.43 -9.02 -4.52
CA GLN A 94 5.31 -9.56 -3.17
C GLN A 94 6.61 -10.24 -2.73
N ASN A 95 7.17 -11.14 -3.54
CA ASN A 95 8.45 -11.80 -3.20
C ASN A 95 9.59 -10.79 -2.97
N ARG A 96 9.60 -9.68 -3.72
CA ARG A 96 10.58 -8.60 -3.51
C ARG A 96 10.29 -7.83 -2.22
N ALA A 97 9.03 -7.56 -1.90
CA ALA A 97 8.66 -6.91 -0.64
C ALA A 97 9.05 -7.78 0.56
N ASP A 98 8.73 -9.07 0.53
CA ASP A 98 9.11 -10.04 1.55
C ASP A 98 10.64 -10.11 1.72
N GLY A 99 11.40 -10.12 0.62
CA GLY A 99 12.86 -10.03 0.69
C GLY A 99 13.39 -8.71 1.27
N VAL A 100 12.67 -7.60 1.09
CA VAL A 100 13.00 -6.31 1.73
C VAL A 100 12.69 -6.36 3.22
N PHE A 101 11.59 -6.97 3.65
CA PHE A 101 11.28 -7.18 5.06
C PHE A 101 12.32 -8.07 5.75
N ASP A 102 12.81 -9.13 5.09
CA ASP A 102 13.90 -9.98 5.61
C ASP A 102 15.22 -9.20 5.81
N ILE A 103 15.56 -8.32 4.87
CA ILE A 103 16.79 -7.51 4.94
C ILE A 103 16.65 -6.36 5.96
N PHE A 104 15.48 -5.74 6.01
CA PHE A 104 15.16 -4.57 6.82
C PHE A 104 14.02 -4.91 7.77
N GLY A 105 14.26 -5.70 8.82
CA GLY A 105 13.22 -6.15 9.75
C GLY A 105 12.45 -5.05 10.50
N GLU A 106 12.91 -3.80 10.45
CA GLU A 106 12.19 -2.62 10.97
C GLU A 106 11.23 -1.99 9.93
N ALA A 107 11.33 -2.40 8.66
CA ALA A 107 10.46 -1.92 7.62
C ALA A 107 9.04 -2.47 7.86
N ARG A 108 8.08 -1.55 7.95
CA ARG A 108 6.65 -1.88 8.00
C ARG A 108 6.00 -1.78 6.64
N TYR A 109 6.52 -0.90 5.79
CA TYR A 109 5.93 -0.55 4.51
C TYR A 109 6.95 -0.72 3.39
N VAL A 110 6.59 -1.53 2.39
CA VAL A 110 7.37 -1.66 1.15
C VAL A 110 6.49 -1.36 -0.04
N PHE A 111 6.84 -0.31 -0.79
CA PHE A 111 6.15 0.04 -2.03
C PHE A 111 6.85 -0.59 -3.23
N GLN A 112 6.08 -1.29 -4.08
CA GLN A 112 6.53 -1.88 -5.34
C GLN A 112 5.69 -1.37 -6.50
N TYR A 113 6.32 -1.22 -7.65
CA TYR A 113 5.64 -0.93 -8.90
C TYR A 113 5.52 -2.18 -9.76
N VAL A 114 4.35 -2.41 -10.36
CA VAL A 114 4.10 -3.53 -11.26
C VAL A 114 3.64 -3.01 -12.62
N GLY A 115 4.33 -3.45 -13.67
CA GLY A 115 4.05 -3.05 -15.05
C GLY A 115 4.84 -1.83 -15.52
N SER A 116 4.42 -1.27 -16.65
CA SER A 116 5.06 -0.10 -17.27
C SER A 116 4.04 0.84 -17.92
N GLY A 117 4.35 2.14 -17.95
CA GLY A 117 3.49 3.16 -18.58
C GLY A 117 2.17 3.35 -17.82
N ASP A 118 1.14 3.81 -18.53
CA ASP A 118 -0.16 4.18 -17.94
C ASP A 118 -0.94 3.02 -17.31
N SER A 119 -0.57 1.77 -17.65
CA SER A 119 -1.21 0.56 -17.09
C SER A 119 -0.58 0.10 -15.78
N ALA A 120 0.49 0.75 -15.34
CA ALA A 120 1.22 0.30 -14.20
C ALA A 120 0.56 0.74 -12.88
N VAL A 121 0.77 -0.07 -11.86
CA VAL A 121 0.10 0.05 -10.57
C VAL A 121 1.12 -0.02 -9.44
N GLY A 122 0.81 0.66 -8.35
CA GLY A 122 1.53 0.55 -7.10
C GLY A 122 0.93 -0.54 -6.21
N TYR A 123 1.78 -1.24 -5.49
CA TYR A 123 1.37 -2.08 -4.36
C TYR A 123 2.15 -1.63 -3.13
N LEU A 124 1.41 -1.25 -2.09
CA LEU A 124 1.95 -1.04 -0.75
C LEU A 124 1.79 -2.34 0.03
N PHE A 125 2.91 -3.01 0.28
CA PHE A 125 2.98 -4.18 1.14
C PHE A 125 3.21 -3.74 2.58
N ILE A 126 2.51 -4.36 3.51
CA ILE A 126 2.48 -4.01 4.92
C ILE A 126 2.86 -5.22 5.75
N ASN A 127 3.77 -5.05 6.71
CA ASN A 127 4.18 -6.07 7.67
C ASN A 127 3.89 -5.58 9.09
N ASP A 128 2.82 -6.10 9.68
CA ASP A 128 2.30 -5.74 10.99
C ASP A 128 2.72 -6.74 12.08
N HIS A 129 3.14 -7.95 11.72
CA HIS A 129 3.59 -8.97 12.66
C HIS A 129 5.12 -8.98 12.89
N GLY A 130 5.87 -8.13 12.17
CA GLY A 130 7.32 -8.02 12.31
C GLY A 130 8.06 -9.29 11.91
N ASP A 131 7.46 -10.10 11.05
CA ASP A 131 8.11 -11.26 10.44
C ASP A 131 8.80 -10.84 9.12
N SER A 132 9.15 -11.77 8.25
CA SER A 132 9.77 -11.46 6.96
C SER A 132 8.76 -11.42 5.80
N HIS A 133 7.46 -11.36 6.07
CA HIS A 133 6.41 -11.47 5.06
C HIS A 133 5.46 -10.28 5.11
N SER A 134 4.86 -10.02 3.95
CA SER A 134 3.72 -9.13 3.85
C SER A 134 2.52 -9.77 4.55
N ASP A 135 1.85 -8.98 5.39
CA ASP A 135 0.60 -9.34 6.06
C ASP A 135 -0.62 -8.79 5.33
N ALA A 136 -0.49 -7.57 4.79
CA ALA A 136 -1.54 -6.90 4.04
C ALA A 136 -0.97 -6.19 2.81
N VAL A 137 -1.87 -5.87 1.88
CA VAL A 137 -1.56 -5.18 0.63
C VAL A 137 -2.61 -4.12 0.38
N ILE A 138 -2.19 -2.97 -0.17
CA ILE A 138 -3.10 -2.03 -0.80
C ILE A 138 -2.62 -1.80 -2.22
N LYS A 139 -3.51 -1.98 -3.20
CA LYS A 139 -3.24 -1.66 -4.59
C LYS A 139 -3.60 -0.21 -4.86
N LEU A 140 -2.69 0.52 -5.49
CA LEU A 140 -2.90 1.90 -5.90
C LEU A 140 -2.84 2.01 -7.42
N VAL A 141 -3.90 2.55 -8.00
CA VAL A 141 -4.03 2.85 -9.43
C VAL A 141 -3.90 4.37 -9.63
N GLY A 142 -3.42 4.78 -10.80
CA GLY A 142 -3.22 6.20 -11.10
C GLY A 142 -1.93 6.79 -10.51
N ILE A 143 -1.10 5.97 -9.86
CA ILE A 143 0.20 6.40 -9.33
C ILE A 143 1.17 6.70 -10.48
N ASP A 144 1.62 7.96 -10.55
CA ASP A 144 2.72 8.37 -11.42
C ASP A 144 4.02 7.63 -11.02
N PRO A 145 4.93 7.31 -11.96
CA PRO A 145 6.25 6.74 -11.66
C PRO A 145 7.11 7.50 -10.64
N SER A 146 6.75 8.71 -10.22
CA SER A 146 7.30 9.42 -9.06
C SER A 146 7.05 8.73 -7.71
N LYS A 147 6.24 7.66 -7.68
CA LYS A 147 5.91 6.83 -6.49
C LYS A 147 5.18 7.63 -5.41
N ILE A 148 4.61 6.93 -4.43
CA ILE A 148 4.07 7.58 -3.22
C ILE A 148 5.21 7.92 -2.26
N ALA A 149 5.04 8.92 -1.40
CA ALA A 149 6.02 9.30 -0.40
C ALA A 149 5.66 8.74 0.99
N ALA A 150 6.64 8.67 1.90
CA ALA A 150 6.35 8.37 3.31
C ALA A 150 5.31 9.34 3.91
N GLY A 151 5.31 10.61 3.50
CA GLY A 151 4.32 11.60 3.94
C GLY A 151 2.90 11.36 3.46
N ASP A 152 2.67 10.35 2.61
CA ASP A 152 1.34 9.93 2.17
C ASP A 152 0.71 8.89 3.10
N ILE A 153 1.51 8.24 3.95
CA ILE A 153 1.05 7.25 4.91
C ILE A 153 1.06 7.88 6.30
N ILE A 154 -0.13 8.03 6.88
CA ILE A 154 -0.36 8.72 8.15
C ILE A 154 -0.95 7.78 9.20
N LEU A 155 -0.93 8.22 10.46
CA LEU A 155 -1.62 7.60 11.59
C LEU A 155 -3.13 7.88 11.59
#